data_AF-A0A7H9VC73-F1
#
_entry.id   AF-A0A7H9VC73-F1
#
_cell.length_a   1.000
_cell.length_b   1.000
_cell.length_c   1.000
_cell.angle_alpha   90.00
_cell.angle_beta   90.00
_cell.angle_gamma   90.00
#
_symmetry.space_group_name_H-M   'P 1'
#
loop_
_entity.id
_entity.type
_entity.pdbx_description
1 polymer ?
#
loop_
_entity_poly.entity_id
_entity_poly.type
_entity_poly.pdbx_seq_one_letter_code
_entity_poly.pdbx_strand_id
1 'polypeptide(L)'
;MPATAFSVRFERELDVDQLAILMTGTQPTQDRDGAELLSMFGDAIRADVQCSSCGKFGAHIVRPAKSRASKAVLRQAHFRFVDPNGGDAHHPFCEFHGNDETRSTQDSLLDFGSEKSAETRAIRLLVCKGIEQGIFDQRRIRDMRQWFFDLKSATRFTVSMPLEAISWAHALQRHPHHQRWQFHPSQAEMPAFDWKAAAKKQFTEEHLHLFELVKGGLLPFEDATWRQASELAQKNHGREVFDVTKLQPYYEAAISLCIFVAANGGIDFGKRQPEIYRWKGAPTALLALCALVLFVSDWDMNAAIAAFAKLLSAPEPSDVALGNVIGLNPFHEYGAWRLVIASGEVAAKSPNGLDYNARLAATEATLREQHRQWKGHQP
;
A
#
# COMPACT_ATOMS: atom_id res chain seq x y z
N MET A 1 -14.20 11.14 9.19
CA MET A 1 -13.63 12.46 8.81
C MET A 1 -12.24 12.66 9.41
N PRO A 2 -11.36 13.52 8.87
CA PRO A 2 -10.05 13.75 9.46
C PRO A 2 -10.15 14.57 10.76
N ALA A 3 -9.59 14.04 11.85
CA ALA A 3 -9.51 14.77 13.12
C ALA A 3 -8.60 16.00 13.02
N THR A 4 -7.64 15.96 12.09
CA THR A 4 -6.67 17.02 11.83
C THR A 4 -6.76 17.51 10.39
N ALA A 5 -6.38 18.75 10.13
CA ALA A 5 -6.26 19.30 8.79
C ALA A 5 -5.07 20.26 8.70
N PHE A 6 -4.57 20.50 7.50
CA PHE A 6 -3.40 21.35 7.30
C PHE A 6 -3.83 22.82 7.22
N SER A 7 -3.27 23.66 8.09
CA SER A 7 -3.39 25.12 7.99
C SER A 7 -2.25 25.67 7.15
N VAL A 8 -2.58 26.42 6.10
CA VAL A 8 -1.58 27.08 5.25
C VAL A 8 -0.87 28.19 6.02
N ARG A 9 -1.60 28.93 6.85
CA ARG A 9 -1.11 30.05 7.68
C ARG A 9 -0.12 29.60 8.73
N PHE A 10 -0.37 28.46 9.39
CA PHE A 10 0.49 27.95 10.47
C PHE A 10 1.48 26.88 10.00
N GLU A 11 1.43 26.52 8.71
CA GLU A 11 2.31 25.56 8.03
C GLU A 11 2.37 24.17 8.69
N ARG A 12 1.28 23.77 9.34
CA ARG A 12 1.23 22.53 10.11
C ARG A 12 -0.16 21.91 10.14
N GLU A 13 -0.20 20.62 10.42
CA GLU A 13 -1.43 19.87 10.60
C GLU A 13 -1.93 20.06 12.04
N LEU A 14 -3.20 20.43 12.16
CA LEU A 14 -3.81 20.86 13.41
C LEU A 14 -5.15 20.17 13.62
N ASP A 15 -5.44 19.76 14.84
CA ASP A 15 -6.81 19.50 15.25
C ASP A 15 -7.60 20.81 15.48
N VAL A 16 -8.90 20.69 15.74
CA VAL A 16 -9.80 21.85 15.94
C VAL A 16 -9.39 22.71 17.15
N ASP A 17 -8.93 22.08 18.23
CA ASP A 17 -8.58 22.77 19.47
C ASP A 17 -7.23 23.50 19.33
N GLN A 18 -6.24 22.86 18.69
CA GLN A 18 -4.95 23.48 18.37
C GLN A 18 -5.12 24.65 17.42
N LEU A 19 -6.01 24.54 16.42
CA LEU A 19 -6.34 25.65 15.53
C LEU A 19 -7.01 26.79 16.30
N ALA A 20 -7.93 26.48 17.24
CA ALA A 20 -8.58 27.48 18.07
C ALA A 20 -7.58 28.26 18.91
N ILE A 21 -6.62 27.58 19.55
CA ILE A 21 -5.55 28.21 20.33
C ILE A 21 -4.76 29.19 19.47
N LEU A 22 -4.36 28.77 18.26
CA LEU A 22 -3.55 29.61 17.37
C LEU A 22 -4.31 30.80 16.78
N MET A 23 -5.58 30.63 16.44
CA MET A 23 -6.39 31.69 15.84
C MET A 23 -6.90 32.71 16.88
N THR A 24 -7.15 32.27 18.10
CA THR A 24 -7.81 33.09 19.14
C THR A 24 -6.92 33.44 20.33
N GLY A 25 -5.78 32.77 20.50
CA GLY A 25 -4.95 32.87 21.71
C GLY A 25 -5.60 32.27 22.97
N THR A 26 -6.77 31.64 22.85
CA THR A 26 -7.56 31.14 23.99
C THR A 26 -7.50 29.62 24.07
N GLN A 27 -7.28 29.09 25.27
CA GLN A 27 -7.26 27.65 25.51
C GLN A 27 -8.69 27.11 25.66
N PRO A 28 -9.09 26.06 24.90
CA PRO A 28 -10.39 25.42 25.06
C PRO A 28 -10.61 24.90 26.48
N THR A 29 -11.85 24.97 26.96
CA THR A 29 -12.26 24.48 28.29
C THR A 29 -13.39 23.45 28.14
N GLN A 30 -13.78 22.81 29.25
CA GLN A 30 -14.90 21.84 29.22
C GLN A 30 -16.24 22.48 28.79
N ASP A 31 -16.42 23.76 29.13
CA ASP A 31 -17.63 24.53 28.86
C ASP A 31 -17.60 25.23 27.50
N ARG A 32 -16.41 25.52 26.96
CA ARG A 32 -16.23 26.19 25.67
C ARG A 32 -15.14 25.49 24.86
N ASP A 33 -15.56 24.66 23.91
CA ASP A 33 -14.65 23.89 23.06
C ASP A 33 -14.06 24.71 21.90
N GLY A 34 -13.06 24.16 21.20
CA GLY A 34 -12.43 24.83 20.07
C GLY A 34 -13.39 25.14 18.92
N ALA A 35 -14.42 24.31 18.71
CA ALA A 35 -15.41 24.56 17.68
C ALA A 35 -16.29 25.78 17.99
N GLU A 36 -16.59 26.03 19.27
CA GLU A 36 -17.27 27.24 19.70
C GLU A 36 -16.39 28.48 19.60
N LEU A 37 -15.12 28.39 20.00
CA LEU A 37 -14.12 29.47 19.86
C LEU A 37 -13.95 29.91 18.39
N LEU A 38 -14.05 28.95 17.47
CA LEU A 38 -13.86 29.17 16.03
C LEU A 38 -15.15 29.55 15.28
N SER A 39 -16.30 29.68 15.95
CA SER A 39 -17.59 29.95 15.32
C SER A 39 -17.64 31.21 14.44
N MET A 40 -16.87 32.24 14.80
CA MET A 40 -16.76 33.51 14.05
C MET A 40 -15.71 33.48 12.93
N PHE A 41 -14.91 32.41 12.83
CA PHE A 41 -13.76 32.33 11.92
C PHE A 41 -14.03 31.52 10.66
N GLY A 42 -15.31 31.23 10.35
CA GLY A 42 -15.69 30.32 9.26
C GLY A 42 -15.06 30.66 7.90
N ASP A 43 -15.06 31.93 7.49
CA ASP A 43 -14.46 32.35 6.23
C ASP A 43 -12.93 32.21 6.23
N ALA A 44 -12.28 32.58 7.33
CA ALA A 44 -10.84 32.45 7.48
C ALA A 44 -10.42 30.96 7.45
N ILE A 45 -11.17 30.08 8.11
CA ILE A 45 -10.93 28.63 8.12
C ILE A 45 -11.11 28.04 6.72
N ARG A 46 -12.18 28.43 6.00
CA ARG A 46 -12.42 27.95 4.64
C ARG A 46 -11.29 28.29 3.67
N ALA A 47 -10.66 29.45 3.85
CA ALA A 47 -9.56 29.94 3.04
C ALA A 47 -8.18 29.40 3.47
N ASP A 48 -8.01 29.05 4.75
CA ASP A 48 -6.73 28.62 5.33
C ASP A 48 -6.57 27.10 5.37
N VAL A 49 -7.62 26.38 5.78
CA VAL A 49 -7.54 24.97 6.11
C VAL A 49 -7.82 24.12 4.88
N GLN A 50 -6.87 23.25 4.56
CA GLN A 50 -6.94 22.31 3.46
C GLN A 50 -6.85 20.86 3.94
N CYS A 51 -7.43 19.96 3.15
CA CYS A 51 -7.29 18.52 3.35
C CYS A 51 -5.81 18.10 3.28
N SER A 52 -5.36 17.35 4.28
CA SER A 52 -3.98 16.88 4.38
C SER A 52 -3.59 15.83 3.32
N SER A 53 -4.56 15.30 2.56
CA SER A 53 -4.32 14.36 1.45
C SER A 53 -4.51 15.01 0.09
N CYS A 54 -5.72 15.46 -0.26
CA CYS A 54 -6.02 15.94 -1.60
C CYS A 54 -5.95 17.47 -1.75
N GLY A 55 -5.57 18.22 -0.71
CA GLY A 55 -5.37 19.67 -0.77
C GLY A 55 -6.66 20.50 -0.98
N LYS A 56 -7.84 19.90 -0.84
CA LYS A 56 -9.11 20.62 -0.98
C LYS A 56 -9.31 21.61 0.16
N PHE A 57 -9.64 22.85 -0.19
CA PHE A 57 -10.12 23.90 0.70
C PHE A 57 -11.62 23.76 0.99
N GLY A 58 -12.17 24.72 1.75
CA GLY A 58 -13.60 24.72 2.11
C GLY A 58 -13.87 23.87 3.35
N ALA A 59 -12.96 23.90 4.33
CA ALA A 59 -13.15 23.25 5.60
C ALA A 59 -14.27 23.91 6.42
N HIS A 60 -15.12 23.08 7.01
CA HIS A 60 -16.11 23.42 8.02
C HIS A 60 -15.80 22.65 9.29
N ILE A 61 -16.02 23.30 10.43
CA ILE A 61 -15.86 22.63 11.73
C ILE A 61 -17.16 21.96 12.11
N VAL A 62 -17.07 20.67 12.40
CA VAL A 62 -18.17 19.90 12.98
C VAL A 62 -17.94 19.81 14.47
N ARG A 63 -18.94 20.24 15.24
CA ARG A 63 -18.90 20.24 16.71
C ARG A 63 -18.80 18.82 17.26
N PRO A 64 -18.17 18.66 18.45
CA PRO A 64 -18.13 17.36 19.11
C PRO A 64 -19.54 16.94 19.54
N ALA A 65 -19.79 15.63 19.56
CA ALA A 65 -21.00 15.08 20.17
C ALA A 65 -20.70 14.67 21.60
N LYS A 66 -21.54 15.09 22.56
CA LYS A 66 -21.44 14.71 23.98
C LYS A 66 -22.68 13.93 24.41
N SER A 67 -22.49 12.89 25.21
CA SER A 67 -23.58 12.13 25.84
C SER A 67 -24.39 13.05 26.75
N ARG A 68 -25.71 13.05 26.60
CA ARG A 68 -26.60 13.83 27.49
C ARG A 68 -26.59 13.31 28.93
N ALA A 69 -26.36 12.00 29.12
CA ALA A 69 -26.41 11.36 30.43
C ALA A 69 -25.11 11.52 31.24
N SER A 70 -23.96 11.38 30.57
CA SER A 70 -22.65 11.36 31.24
C SER A 70 -21.75 12.55 30.93
N LYS A 71 -22.19 13.45 30.04
CA LYS A 71 -21.36 14.51 29.41
C LYS A 71 -20.09 14.00 28.70
N ALA A 72 -19.90 12.69 28.59
CA ALA A 72 -18.76 12.08 27.92
C ALA A 72 -18.75 12.43 26.43
N VAL A 73 -17.57 12.70 25.87
CA VAL A 73 -17.41 12.96 24.44
C VAL A 73 -17.63 11.66 23.67
N LEU A 74 -18.70 11.61 22.89
CA LEU A 74 -19.03 10.49 22.00
C LEU A 74 -18.30 10.61 20.65
N ARG A 75 -18.04 11.85 20.20
CA ARG A 75 -17.34 12.13 18.96
C ARG A 75 -16.56 13.43 19.09
N GLN A 76 -15.29 13.42 18.68
CA GLN A 76 -14.42 14.61 18.70
C GLN A 76 -14.82 15.61 17.60
N ALA A 77 -14.47 16.88 17.83
CA ALA A 77 -14.54 17.91 16.81
C ALA A 77 -13.61 17.54 15.64
N HIS A 78 -14.02 17.84 14.41
CA HIS A 78 -13.24 17.48 13.23
C HIS A 78 -13.59 18.39 12.05
N PHE A 79 -12.79 18.29 10.99
CA PHE A 79 -12.97 19.06 9.77
C PHE A 79 -13.82 18.30 8.76
N ARG A 80 -14.73 19.03 8.11
CA ARG A 80 -15.54 18.56 6.98
C ARG A 80 -15.37 19.47 5.79
N PHE A 81 -15.00 18.89 4.65
CA PHE A 81 -14.80 19.63 3.41
C PHE A 81 -16.05 19.45 2.56
N VAL A 82 -16.75 20.55 2.28
CA VAL A 82 -18.02 20.53 1.55
C VAL A 82 -17.89 21.21 0.19
N ASP A 83 -18.52 20.62 -0.82
CA ASP A 83 -18.61 21.24 -2.14
C ASP A 83 -19.72 22.31 -2.17
N PRO A 84 -19.84 23.11 -3.25
CA PRO A 84 -20.89 24.12 -3.36
C PRO A 84 -22.33 23.58 -3.29
N ASN A 85 -22.53 22.27 -3.51
CA ASN A 85 -23.82 21.60 -3.46
C ASN A 85 -24.10 20.96 -2.08
N GLY A 86 -23.20 21.11 -1.11
CA GLY A 86 -23.30 20.51 0.23
C GLY A 86 -22.85 19.03 0.30
N GLY A 87 -22.28 18.51 -0.79
CA GLY A 87 -21.68 17.17 -0.88
C GLY A 87 -20.26 17.10 -0.32
N ASP A 88 -19.63 15.94 -0.44
CA ASP A 88 -18.20 15.76 -0.09
C ASP A 88 -17.33 16.43 -1.16
N ALA A 89 -16.49 17.39 -0.75
CA ALA A 89 -15.57 18.08 -1.67
C ALA A 89 -14.36 17.23 -2.08
N HIS A 90 -14.10 16.12 -1.40
CA HIS A 90 -12.96 15.27 -1.68
C HIS A 90 -13.12 14.55 -3.03
N HIS A 91 -11.98 14.34 -3.69
CA HIS A 91 -11.95 13.44 -4.84
C HIS A 91 -12.20 11.99 -4.37
N PRO A 92 -12.87 11.13 -5.15
CA PRO A 92 -13.13 9.73 -4.78
C PRO A 92 -11.92 8.89 -4.36
N PHE A 93 -10.71 9.27 -4.81
CA PHE A 93 -9.44 8.61 -4.45
C PHE A 93 -8.71 9.23 -3.26
N CYS A 94 -9.23 10.32 -2.69
CA CYS A 94 -8.70 10.89 -1.47
C CYS A 94 -8.88 9.91 -0.30
N GLU A 95 -7.88 9.77 0.56
CA GLU A 95 -7.94 8.90 1.75
C GLU A 95 -9.01 9.35 2.77
N PHE A 96 -9.57 10.56 2.59
CA PHE A 96 -10.60 11.12 3.44
C PHE A 96 -12.00 11.18 2.80
N HIS A 97 -12.16 10.72 1.55
CA HIS A 97 -13.45 10.71 0.86
C HIS A 97 -14.45 9.72 1.48
N GLY A 98 -15.74 10.09 1.46
CA GLY A 98 -16.87 9.30 1.94
C GLY A 98 -17.38 9.70 3.32
N ASN A 99 -18.55 9.16 3.68
CA ASN A 99 -19.20 9.42 4.97
C ASN A 99 -18.74 8.43 6.04
N ASP A 100 -18.99 8.75 7.33
CA ASP A 100 -18.49 7.97 8.47
C ASP A 100 -18.96 6.49 8.49
N GLU A 101 -20.07 6.16 7.83
CA GLU A 101 -20.63 4.78 7.79
C GLU A 101 -20.16 3.94 6.60
N THR A 102 -19.66 4.56 5.51
CA THR A 102 -19.26 3.86 4.27
C THR A 102 -17.75 3.88 4.04
N ARG A 103 -16.99 4.34 5.04
CA ARG A 103 -15.56 4.58 4.92
C ARG A 103 -14.80 3.26 4.76
N SER A 104 -14.03 3.14 3.68
CA SER A 104 -12.95 2.16 3.61
C SER A 104 -11.95 2.49 4.71
N THR A 105 -11.43 1.47 5.39
CA THR A 105 -10.36 1.61 6.38
C THR A 105 -9.18 2.36 5.75
N GLN A 106 -8.67 3.36 6.47
CA GLN A 106 -7.62 4.27 6.01
C GLN A 106 -6.24 3.62 6.12
N ASP A 107 -6.11 2.41 5.60
CA ASP A 107 -5.00 1.50 5.93
C ASP A 107 -3.64 1.95 5.37
N SER A 108 -3.64 2.94 4.47
CA SER A 108 -2.45 3.62 3.97
C SER A 108 -1.92 4.71 4.93
N LEU A 109 -2.77 5.25 5.82
CA LEU A 109 -2.41 6.29 6.78
C LEU A 109 -1.82 5.65 8.03
N LEU A 110 -0.70 6.19 8.51
CA LEU A 110 -0.05 5.72 9.73
C LEU A 110 0.02 6.83 10.75
N ASP A 111 -0.38 6.50 11.97
CA ASP A 111 -0.14 7.37 13.13
C ASP A 111 1.34 7.26 13.55
N PHE A 112 2.17 8.24 13.18
CA PHE A 112 3.56 8.30 13.63
C PHE A 112 3.67 8.63 15.13
N GLY A 113 2.59 9.09 15.77
CA GLY A 113 2.51 9.28 17.21
C GLY A 113 2.29 7.98 17.99
N SER A 114 2.04 6.87 17.29
CA SER A 114 1.72 5.59 17.93
C SER A 114 2.87 5.03 18.75
N GLU A 115 2.57 4.57 19.98
CA GLU A 115 3.55 3.96 20.88
C GLU A 115 3.24 2.49 21.19
N LYS A 116 2.43 1.83 20.36
CA LYS A 116 1.90 0.49 20.63
C LYS A 116 2.96 -0.61 20.66
N SER A 117 4.13 -0.38 20.06
CA SER A 117 5.22 -1.34 19.97
C SER A 117 6.59 -0.66 20.13
N ALA A 118 7.66 -1.44 20.26
CA ALA A 118 9.01 -0.89 20.29
C ALA A 118 9.37 -0.20 18.96
N GLU A 119 8.95 -0.78 17.85
CA GLU A 119 9.20 -0.26 16.51
C GLU A 119 8.48 1.07 16.29
N THR A 120 7.18 1.15 16.65
CA THR A 120 6.40 2.39 16.49
C THR A 120 6.90 3.52 17.38
N ARG A 121 7.37 3.21 18.61
CA ARG A 121 8.06 4.18 19.47
C ARG A 121 9.37 4.68 18.88
N ALA A 122 10.20 3.79 18.33
CA ALA A 122 11.46 4.18 17.68
C ALA A 122 11.20 5.07 16.46
N ILE A 123 10.21 4.73 15.63
CA ILE A 123 9.80 5.55 14.49
C ILE A 123 9.30 6.92 14.94
N ARG A 124 8.46 7.00 15.99
CA ARG A 124 8.01 8.28 16.55
C ARG A 124 9.18 9.18 16.93
N LEU A 125 10.17 8.64 17.66
CA LEU A 125 11.36 9.40 18.05
C LEU A 125 12.14 9.89 16.84
N LEU A 126 12.32 9.06 15.81
CA LEU A 126 12.98 9.47 14.57
C LEU A 126 12.20 10.57 13.85
N VAL A 127 10.87 10.52 13.84
CA VAL A 127 10.02 11.57 13.26
C VAL A 127 10.19 12.89 14.03
N CYS A 128 10.17 12.86 15.37
CA CYS A 128 10.43 14.05 16.19
C CYS A 128 11.82 14.62 15.89
N LYS A 129 12.88 13.78 15.87
CA LYS A 129 14.24 14.20 15.51
C LYS A 129 14.29 14.82 14.12
N GLY A 130 13.60 14.25 13.14
CA GLY A 130 13.55 14.79 11.79
C GLY A 130 12.96 16.19 11.71
N ILE A 131 11.90 16.44 12.48
CA ILE A 131 11.26 17.75 12.58
C ILE A 131 12.15 18.76 13.31
N GLU A 132 12.71 18.40 14.47
CA GLU A 132 13.58 19.30 15.23
C GLU A 132 14.89 19.65 14.50
N GLN A 133 15.46 18.69 13.77
CA GLN A 133 16.69 18.90 13.00
C GLN A 133 16.43 19.55 11.63
N GLY A 134 15.17 19.85 11.29
CA GLY A 134 14.81 20.47 10.02
C GLY A 134 15.09 19.59 8.79
N ILE A 135 15.13 18.27 8.96
CA ILE A 135 15.31 17.30 7.86
C ILE A 135 14.02 17.22 7.03
N PHE A 136 12.88 17.27 7.71
CA PHE A 136 11.56 17.45 7.12
C PHE A 136 10.65 18.13 8.15
N ASP A 137 9.56 18.73 7.70
CA ASP A 137 8.55 19.32 8.55
C ASP A 137 7.17 18.72 8.25
N GLN A 138 6.13 19.19 8.96
CA GLN A 138 4.77 18.72 8.72
C GLN A 138 4.24 19.09 7.33
N ARG A 139 4.74 20.17 6.73
CA ARG A 139 4.41 20.56 5.36
C ARG A 139 4.94 19.51 4.38
N ARG A 140 6.19 19.06 4.52
CA ARG A 140 6.77 17.99 3.69
C ARG A 140 6.03 16.66 3.84
N ILE A 141 5.57 16.32 5.04
CA ILE A 141 4.72 15.12 5.26
C ILE A 141 3.40 15.25 4.50
N ARG A 142 2.77 16.44 4.52
CA ARG A 142 1.57 16.73 3.73
C ARG A 142 1.86 16.72 2.23
N ASP A 143 3.00 17.23 1.79
CA ASP A 143 3.37 17.26 0.36
C ASP A 143 3.60 15.85 -0.20
N MET A 144 4.15 14.94 0.60
CA MET A 144 4.23 13.52 0.22
C MET A 144 2.82 12.91 0.04
N ARG A 145 1.88 13.24 0.94
CA ARG A 145 0.48 12.81 0.82
C ARG A 145 -0.19 13.37 -0.43
N GLN A 146 0.07 14.63 -0.76
CA GLN A 146 -0.43 15.27 -1.97
C GLN A 146 0.18 14.63 -3.23
N TRP A 147 1.50 14.42 -3.26
CA TRP A 147 2.19 13.73 -4.35
C TRP A 147 1.59 12.36 -4.62
N PHE A 148 1.35 11.57 -3.56
CA PHE A 148 0.75 10.26 -3.72
C PHE A 148 -0.69 10.35 -4.25
N PHE A 149 -1.49 11.30 -3.75
CA PHE A 149 -2.84 11.55 -4.25
C PHE A 149 -2.85 11.96 -5.73
N ASP A 150 -1.93 12.83 -6.16
CA ASP A 150 -1.83 13.31 -7.53
C ASP A 150 -1.44 12.15 -8.45
N LEU A 151 -0.44 11.34 -8.06
CA LEU A 151 -0.06 10.13 -8.78
C LEU A 151 -1.23 9.15 -8.90
N LYS A 152 -1.94 8.92 -7.79
CA LYS A 152 -3.10 8.02 -7.72
C LYS A 152 -4.24 8.47 -8.63
N SER A 153 -4.50 9.77 -8.67
CA SER A 153 -5.56 10.35 -9.49
C SER A 153 -5.19 10.40 -10.97
N ALA A 154 -3.90 10.56 -11.29
CA ALA A 154 -3.40 10.58 -12.67
C ALA A 154 -3.31 9.17 -13.30
N THR A 155 -3.15 8.12 -12.48
CA THR A 155 -2.82 6.78 -13.00
C THR A 155 -3.76 5.71 -12.45
N ARG A 156 -4.69 5.25 -13.28
CA ARG A 156 -5.82 4.42 -12.86
C ARG A 156 -6.12 3.36 -13.91
N PHE A 157 -6.73 2.26 -13.49
CA PHE A 157 -7.24 1.23 -14.37
C PHE A 157 -8.54 0.62 -13.83
N THR A 158 -9.34 0.01 -14.70
CA THR A 158 -10.53 -0.74 -14.31
C THR A 158 -10.18 -2.20 -14.07
N VAL A 159 -10.59 -2.74 -12.92
CA VAL A 159 -10.41 -4.16 -12.61
C VAL A 159 -11.44 -4.97 -13.41
N SER A 160 -11.06 -5.47 -14.59
CA SER A 160 -11.98 -6.14 -15.53
C SER A 160 -11.58 -7.57 -15.90
N MET A 161 -10.50 -8.09 -15.33
CA MET A 161 -10.06 -9.46 -15.61
C MET A 161 -11.00 -10.48 -14.94
N PRO A 162 -11.16 -11.69 -15.53
CA PRO A 162 -11.89 -12.78 -14.89
C PRO A 162 -11.30 -13.09 -13.51
N LEU A 163 -12.14 -13.40 -12.52
CA LEU A 163 -11.68 -13.66 -11.15
C LEU A 163 -10.79 -14.92 -11.06
N GLU A 164 -10.98 -15.86 -11.99
CA GLU A 164 -10.14 -17.05 -12.16
C GLU A 164 -8.72 -16.72 -12.62
N ALA A 165 -8.45 -15.50 -13.10
CA ALA A 165 -7.11 -15.08 -13.50
C ALA A 165 -6.10 -15.19 -12.36
N ILE A 166 -6.52 -14.90 -11.13
CA ILE A 166 -5.65 -14.95 -9.95
C ILE A 166 -5.31 -16.40 -9.58
N SER A 167 -6.30 -17.29 -9.55
CA SER A 167 -6.06 -18.71 -9.26
C SER A 167 -5.22 -19.37 -10.37
N TRP A 168 -5.43 -18.97 -11.62
CA TRP A 168 -4.61 -19.37 -12.76
C TRP A 168 -3.14 -18.96 -12.59
N ALA A 169 -2.87 -17.68 -12.33
CA ALA A 169 -1.51 -17.18 -12.15
C ALA A 169 -0.83 -17.80 -10.92
N HIS A 170 -1.58 -18.01 -9.83
CA HIS A 170 -1.08 -18.68 -8.63
C HIS A 170 -0.67 -20.13 -8.92
N ALA A 171 -1.48 -20.87 -9.69
CA ALA A 171 -1.17 -22.23 -10.10
C ALA A 171 0.10 -22.30 -10.97
N LEU A 172 0.27 -21.34 -11.89
CA LEU A 172 1.50 -21.22 -12.68
C LEU A 172 2.73 -20.90 -11.81
N GLN A 173 2.61 -20.03 -10.79
CA GLN A 173 3.71 -19.77 -9.84
C GLN A 173 4.12 -21.05 -9.12
N ARG A 174 3.14 -21.84 -8.66
CA ARG A 174 3.35 -23.11 -7.94
C ARG A 174 3.76 -24.28 -8.85
N HIS A 175 3.69 -24.10 -10.17
CA HIS A 175 4.06 -25.16 -11.10
C HIS A 175 5.54 -25.54 -10.90
N PRO A 176 5.84 -26.81 -10.64
CA PRO A 176 7.21 -27.25 -10.40
C PRO A 176 8.06 -27.10 -11.66
N HIS A 177 9.31 -26.67 -11.50
CA HIS A 177 10.29 -26.76 -12.59
C HIS A 177 10.78 -28.21 -12.67
N HIS A 178 10.40 -28.93 -13.72
CA HIS A 178 10.93 -30.26 -13.99
C HIS A 178 11.88 -30.21 -15.19
N GLN A 179 13.17 -30.44 -14.95
CA GLN A 179 14.08 -30.80 -16.03
C GLN A 179 13.83 -32.26 -16.41
N ARG A 180 13.37 -32.48 -17.64
CA ARG A 180 13.20 -33.81 -18.24
C ARG A 180 13.65 -33.72 -19.70
N TRP A 181 13.79 -34.85 -20.38
CA TRP A 181 14.03 -34.88 -21.83
C TRP A 181 12.73 -34.53 -22.56
N GLN A 182 12.82 -34.01 -23.80
CA GLN A 182 11.63 -33.80 -24.63
C GLN A 182 10.87 -35.12 -24.74
N PHE A 183 9.54 -35.08 -24.64
CA PHE A 183 8.76 -36.31 -24.68
C PHE A 183 8.92 -37.00 -26.03
N HIS A 184 9.19 -38.29 -25.98
CA HIS A 184 9.07 -39.17 -27.14
C HIS A 184 8.16 -40.34 -26.75
N PRO A 185 7.20 -40.74 -27.61
CA PRO A 185 6.27 -41.83 -27.33
C PRO A 185 6.90 -43.11 -26.76
N SER A 186 8.08 -43.51 -27.24
CA SER A 186 8.79 -44.70 -26.74
C SER A 186 9.17 -44.65 -25.26
N GLN A 187 9.31 -43.46 -24.68
CA GLN A 187 9.63 -43.31 -23.26
C GLN A 187 8.51 -43.89 -22.38
N ALA A 188 7.27 -43.90 -22.88
CA ALA A 188 6.11 -44.43 -22.17
C ALA A 188 6.08 -45.96 -22.06
N GLU A 189 6.96 -46.69 -22.75
CA GLU A 189 7.14 -48.14 -22.55
C GLU A 189 7.91 -48.47 -21.26
N MET A 190 8.51 -47.47 -20.60
CA MET A 190 9.15 -47.69 -19.30
C MET A 190 8.11 -48.09 -18.24
N PRO A 191 8.32 -49.18 -17.48
CA PRO A 191 7.32 -49.71 -16.54
C PRO A 191 6.83 -48.72 -15.47
N ALA A 192 7.67 -47.75 -15.10
CA ALA A 192 7.37 -46.72 -14.10
C ALA A 192 7.24 -45.32 -14.74
N PHE A 193 6.87 -45.23 -16.02
CA PHE A 193 6.73 -43.94 -16.69
C PHE A 193 5.66 -43.07 -16.04
N ASP A 194 6.09 -41.94 -15.45
CA ASP A 194 5.19 -40.96 -14.86
C ASP A 194 4.63 -40.01 -15.93
N TRP A 195 3.40 -40.30 -16.36
CA TRP A 195 2.59 -39.48 -17.27
C TRP A 195 2.32 -38.08 -16.75
N LYS A 196 2.08 -37.92 -15.45
CA LYS A 196 1.79 -36.61 -14.85
C LYS A 196 3.02 -35.73 -14.88
N ALA A 197 4.19 -36.28 -14.58
CA ALA A 197 5.45 -35.55 -14.68
C ALA A 197 5.79 -35.19 -16.15
N ALA A 198 5.48 -36.07 -17.11
CA ALA A 198 5.67 -35.76 -18.53
C ALA A 198 4.73 -34.63 -18.99
N ALA A 199 3.45 -34.69 -18.61
CA ALA A 199 2.46 -33.67 -18.92
C ALA A 199 2.82 -32.30 -18.34
N LYS A 200 3.28 -32.23 -17.08
CA LYS A 200 3.76 -30.97 -16.48
C LYS A 200 4.91 -30.36 -17.28
N LYS A 201 5.82 -31.20 -17.76
CA LYS A 201 6.99 -30.75 -18.50
C LYS A 201 6.61 -30.24 -19.90
N GLN A 202 5.78 -30.98 -20.62
CA GLN A 202 5.20 -30.54 -21.89
C GLN A 202 4.44 -29.22 -21.72
N PHE A 203 3.63 -29.13 -20.67
CA PHE A 203 2.90 -27.91 -20.34
C PHE A 203 3.83 -26.72 -20.07
N THR A 204 4.98 -26.94 -19.42
CA THR A 204 6.00 -25.90 -19.24
C THR A 204 6.55 -25.39 -20.57
N GLU A 205 6.90 -26.30 -21.48
CA GLU A 205 7.48 -25.97 -22.78
C GLU A 205 6.49 -25.18 -23.66
N GLU A 206 5.23 -25.59 -23.70
CA GLU A 206 4.18 -24.93 -24.48
C GLU A 206 3.78 -23.54 -23.94
N HIS A 207 4.00 -23.29 -22.65
CA HIS A 207 3.57 -22.08 -21.96
C HIS A 207 4.72 -21.30 -21.34
N LEU A 208 5.93 -21.45 -21.88
CA LEU A 208 7.14 -20.83 -21.35
C LEU A 208 6.97 -19.32 -21.17
N HIS A 209 6.33 -18.64 -22.12
CA HIS A 209 6.03 -17.20 -22.05
C HIS A 209 5.17 -16.82 -20.84
N LEU A 210 4.24 -17.69 -20.41
CA LEU A 210 3.42 -17.45 -19.21
C LEU A 210 4.24 -17.63 -17.93
N PHE A 211 5.14 -18.61 -17.93
CA PHE A 211 6.06 -18.79 -16.81
C PHE A 211 7.06 -17.65 -16.70
N GLU A 212 7.56 -17.11 -17.81
CA GLU A 212 8.40 -15.92 -17.80
C GLU A 212 7.67 -14.68 -17.28
N LEU A 213 6.36 -14.54 -17.56
CA LEU A 213 5.57 -13.45 -16.99
C LEU A 213 5.35 -13.59 -15.49
N VAL A 214 5.02 -14.80 -15.01
CA VAL A 214 4.74 -15.05 -13.59
C VAL A 214 6.02 -15.14 -12.75
N LYS A 215 7.11 -15.69 -13.30
CA LYS A 215 8.34 -16.00 -12.57
C LYS A 215 9.55 -15.17 -12.98
N GLY A 216 9.54 -14.57 -14.16
CA GLY A 216 10.67 -13.80 -14.71
C GLY A 216 10.74 -12.35 -14.23
N GLY A 217 9.66 -11.80 -13.67
CA GLY A 217 9.63 -10.41 -13.14
C GLY A 217 9.06 -10.25 -11.72
N LEU A 218 8.53 -11.33 -11.14
CA LEU A 218 7.89 -11.35 -9.83
C LEU A 218 8.58 -12.39 -8.96
N LEU A 219 9.12 -11.94 -7.84
CA LEU A 219 9.59 -12.84 -6.79
C LEU A 219 8.39 -13.62 -6.26
N PRO A 220 8.52 -14.92 -5.92
CA PRO A 220 7.38 -15.74 -5.54
C PRO A 220 6.70 -15.14 -4.30
N PHE A 221 5.45 -14.69 -4.48
CA PHE A 221 4.65 -14.17 -3.38
C PHE A 221 4.13 -15.32 -2.51
N GLU A 222 3.95 -15.04 -1.22
CA GLU A 222 3.36 -15.98 -0.28
C GLU A 222 1.88 -16.21 -0.56
N ASP A 223 1.36 -17.37 -0.15
CA ASP A 223 -0.07 -17.71 -0.28
C ASP A 223 -0.99 -16.66 0.38
N ALA A 224 -0.52 -15.98 1.44
CA ALA A 224 -1.27 -14.90 2.08
C ALA A 224 -1.47 -13.68 1.14
N THR A 225 -0.44 -13.30 0.38
CA THR A 225 -0.53 -12.19 -0.58
C THR A 225 -1.42 -12.55 -1.76
N TRP A 226 -1.40 -13.81 -2.21
CA TRP A 226 -2.33 -14.31 -3.23
C TRP A 226 -3.78 -14.27 -2.76
N ARG A 227 -4.06 -14.65 -1.50
CA ARG A 227 -5.40 -14.52 -0.90
C ARG A 227 -5.87 -13.07 -0.88
N GLN A 228 -5.01 -12.17 -0.43
CA GLN A 228 -5.30 -10.74 -0.41
C GLN A 228 -5.57 -10.19 -1.81
N ALA A 229 -4.79 -10.60 -2.82
CA ALA A 229 -5.04 -10.22 -4.21
C ALA A 229 -6.42 -10.67 -4.69
N SER A 230 -6.84 -11.89 -4.37
CA SER A 230 -8.18 -12.40 -4.69
C SER A 230 -9.29 -11.56 -4.05
N GLU A 231 -9.16 -11.23 -2.77
CA GLU A 231 -10.12 -10.39 -2.04
C GLU A 231 -10.21 -8.99 -2.66
N LEU A 232 -9.06 -8.39 -3.01
CA LEU A 232 -8.99 -7.09 -3.66
C LEU A 232 -9.64 -7.10 -5.05
N ALA A 233 -9.36 -8.11 -5.88
CA ALA A 233 -9.97 -8.22 -7.20
C ALA A 233 -11.48 -8.40 -7.10
N GLN A 234 -11.97 -9.26 -6.19
CA GLN A 234 -13.39 -9.47 -6.01
C GLN A 234 -14.12 -8.21 -5.52
N LYS A 235 -13.56 -7.53 -4.51
CA LYS A 235 -14.14 -6.30 -3.94
C LYS A 235 -14.21 -5.16 -4.95
N ASN A 236 -13.25 -5.10 -5.87
CA ASN A 236 -13.08 -3.98 -6.79
C ASN A 236 -13.41 -4.31 -8.25
N HIS A 237 -13.96 -5.49 -8.55
CA HIS A 237 -14.32 -5.88 -9.91
C HIS A 237 -15.29 -4.87 -10.55
N GLY A 238 -14.97 -4.45 -11.77
CA GLY A 238 -15.68 -3.40 -12.52
C GLY A 238 -15.44 -1.97 -12.03
N ARG A 239 -14.60 -1.76 -11.00
CA ARG A 239 -14.30 -0.44 -10.45
C ARG A 239 -12.96 0.07 -10.94
N GLU A 240 -12.85 1.39 -11.00
CA GLU A 240 -11.58 2.07 -11.23
C GLU A 240 -10.74 2.08 -9.94
N VAL A 241 -9.48 1.68 -10.06
CA VAL A 241 -8.52 1.63 -8.96
C VAL A 241 -7.19 2.22 -9.40
N PHE A 242 -6.31 2.48 -8.44
CA PHE A 242 -4.96 2.99 -8.69
C PHE A 242 -4.09 1.96 -9.41
N ASP A 243 -3.35 2.38 -10.44
CA ASP A 243 -2.32 1.55 -11.06
C ASP A 243 -1.04 1.57 -10.19
N VAL A 244 -0.96 0.63 -9.26
CA VAL A 244 0.20 0.53 -8.34
C VAL A 244 1.52 0.27 -9.04
N THR A 245 1.55 -0.17 -10.31
CA THR A 245 2.83 -0.41 -11.01
C THR A 245 3.64 0.88 -11.15
N LYS A 246 2.98 2.04 -11.13
CA LYS A 246 3.63 3.35 -11.12
C LYS A 246 4.45 3.60 -9.85
N LEU A 247 4.18 2.88 -8.76
CA LEU A 247 4.97 2.93 -7.54
C LEU A 247 6.25 2.08 -7.59
N GLN A 248 6.45 1.24 -8.60
CA GLN A 248 7.56 0.28 -8.62
C GLN A 248 8.94 0.89 -8.32
N PRO A 249 9.42 1.94 -9.01
CA PRO A 249 10.74 2.51 -8.74
C PRO A 249 10.85 3.06 -7.31
N TYR A 250 9.76 3.67 -6.82
CA TYR A 250 9.66 4.23 -5.48
C TYR A 250 9.65 3.14 -4.40
N TYR A 251 8.95 2.04 -4.64
CA TYR A 251 8.89 0.89 -3.74
C TYR A 251 10.23 0.18 -3.63
N GLU A 252 10.91 -0.03 -4.76
CA GLU A 252 12.23 -0.67 -4.80
C GLU A 252 13.29 0.16 -4.06
N ALA A 253 13.26 1.49 -4.24
CA ALA A 253 14.10 2.41 -3.50
C ALA A 253 13.79 2.37 -1.98
N ALA A 254 12.51 2.45 -1.61
CA ALA A 254 12.10 2.43 -0.20
C ALA A 254 12.48 1.12 0.50
N ILE A 255 12.28 -0.02 -0.14
CA ILE A 255 12.71 -1.32 0.39
C ILE A 255 14.23 -1.38 0.54
N SER A 256 14.97 -0.90 -0.45
CA SER A 256 16.44 -0.89 -0.38
C SER A 256 16.94 -0.02 0.79
N LEU A 257 16.32 1.14 1.00
CA LEU A 257 16.63 2.00 2.15
C LEU A 257 16.22 1.35 3.47
N CYS A 258 15.06 0.70 3.57
CA CYS A 258 14.65 -0.07 4.75
C CYS A 258 15.69 -1.13 5.14
N ILE A 259 16.19 -1.88 4.15
CA ILE A 259 17.23 -2.90 4.37
C ILE A 259 18.49 -2.25 4.93
N PHE A 260 18.95 -1.15 4.30
CA PHE A 260 20.14 -0.43 4.73
C PHE A 260 20.01 0.12 6.15
N VAL A 261 18.89 0.80 6.45
CA VAL A 261 18.63 1.40 7.76
C VAL A 261 18.48 0.34 8.85
N ALA A 262 17.78 -0.76 8.59
CA ALA A 262 17.63 -1.82 9.57
C ALA A 262 18.95 -2.56 9.85
N ALA A 263 19.84 -2.70 8.85
CA ALA A 263 21.14 -3.32 9.02
C ALA A 263 22.16 -2.43 9.74
N ASN A 264 22.08 -1.10 9.56
CA ASN A 264 23.12 -0.16 10.03
C ASN A 264 22.65 0.77 11.16
N GLY A 265 21.35 0.87 11.42
CA GLY A 265 20.76 1.89 12.28
C GLY A 265 20.78 1.57 13.78
N GLY A 266 21.17 0.34 14.17
CA GLY A 266 21.20 -0.06 15.58
C GLY A 266 19.82 -0.12 16.27
N ILE A 267 18.72 -0.02 15.50
CA ILE A 267 17.35 -0.12 15.98
C ILE A 267 16.80 -1.49 15.60
N ASP A 268 16.21 -2.18 16.57
CA ASP A 268 15.48 -3.41 16.33
C ASP A 268 14.08 -3.08 15.77
N PHE A 269 13.90 -3.32 14.47
CA PHE A 269 12.62 -3.18 13.78
C PHE A 269 11.80 -4.50 13.74
N GLY A 270 12.11 -5.42 14.65
CA GLY A 270 11.38 -6.65 14.88
C GLY A 270 12.13 -7.90 14.42
N LYS A 271 11.49 -9.05 14.58
CA LYS A 271 12.13 -10.38 14.46
C LYS A 271 12.64 -10.76 13.06
N ARG A 272 12.33 -9.97 12.03
CA ARG A 272 12.69 -10.28 10.64
C ARG A 272 14.04 -9.67 10.31
N GLN A 273 14.94 -10.49 9.80
CA GLN A 273 16.24 -10.03 9.32
C GLN A 273 16.07 -9.04 8.14
N PRO A 274 16.88 -7.97 8.07
CA PRO A 274 16.75 -6.95 7.02
C PRO A 274 16.75 -7.53 5.60
N GLU A 275 17.60 -8.53 5.33
CA GLU A 275 17.79 -9.14 4.02
C GLU A 275 16.49 -9.77 3.48
N ILE A 276 15.58 -10.17 4.37
CA ILE A 276 14.32 -10.78 3.98
C ILE A 276 13.21 -9.77 3.63
N TYR A 277 13.41 -8.47 3.87
CA TYR A 277 12.40 -7.44 3.62
C TYR A 277 12.01 -7.34 2.15
N ARG A 278 12.96 -7.59 1.23
CA ARG A 278 12.68 -7.65 -0.21
C ARG A 278 11.63 -8.70 -0.57
N TRP A 279 11.48 -9.74 0.24
CA TRP A 279 10.59 -10.88 -0.02
C TRP A 279 9.34 -10.87 0.84
N LYS A 280 9.48 -10.49 2.11
CA LYS A 280 8.40 -10.56 3.12
C LYS A 280 7.77 -9.20 3.42
N GLY A 281 8.28 -8.14 2.81
CA GLY A 281 7.96 -6.76 3.13
C GLY A 281 8.71 -6.27 4.38
N ALA A 282 9.05 -4.99 4.37
CA ALA A 282 9.56 -4.27 5.53
C ALA A 282 8.42 -3.95 6.52
N PRO A 283 8.72 -3.71 7.82
CA PRO A 283 7.75 -3.18 8.77
C PRO A 283 7.09 -1.90 8.26
N THR A 284 5.77 -1.79 8.37
CA THR A 284 4.98 -0.72 7.74
C THR A 284 5.42 0.69 8.16
N ALA A 285 5.71 0.89 9.45
CA ALA A 285 6.14 2.18 9.97
C ALA A 285 7.55 2.58 9.48
N LEU A 286 8.47 1.62 9.39
CA LEU A 286 9.80 1.84 8.80
C LEU A 286 9.68 2.17 7.30
N LEU A 287 8.82 1.44 6.58
CA LEU A 287 8.59 1.67 5.17
C LEU A 287 8.00 3.06 4.89
N ALA A 288 7.05 3.51 5.71
CA ALA A 288 6.49 4.86 5.64
C ALA A 288 7.55 5.94 5.90
N LEU A 289 8.39 5.77 6.94
CA LEU A 289 9.47 6.72 7.23
C LEU A 289 10.53 6.75 6.12
N CYS A 290 10.94 5.59 5.60
CA CYS A 290 11.89 5.53 4.48
C CYS A 290 11.34 6.18 3.22
N ALA A 291 10.05 5.98 2.92
CA ALA A 291 9.38 6.65 1.82
C ALA A 291 9.35 8.17 2.00
N LEU A 292 9.10 8.66 3.22
CA LEU A 292 9.16 10.09 3.54
C LEU A 292 10.56 10.67 3.36
N VAL A 293 11.59 10.01 3.90
CA VAL A 293 12.97 10.48 3.80
C VAL A 293 13.46 10.47 2.35
N LEU A 294 13.09 9.46 1.56
CA LEU A 294 13.34 9.45 0.11
C LEU A 294 12.61 10.60 -0.58
N PHE A 295 11.33 10.79 -0.30
CA PHE A 295 10.54 11.85 -0.91
C PHE A 295 11.15 13.25 -0.68
N VAL A 296 11.56 13.56 0.54
CA VAL A 296 12.20 14.86 0.85
C VAL A 296 13.63 14.98 0.33
N SER A 297 14.22 13.87 -0.07
CA SER A 297 15.54 13.80 -0.70
C SER A 297 15.44 13.68 -2.23
N ASP A 298 14.29 14.04 -2.82
CA ASP A 298 14.01 13.92 -4.26
C ASP A 298 14.26 12.51 -4.83
N TRP A 299 14.04 11.49 -3.99
CA TRP A 299 14.31 10.08 -4.26
C TRP A 299 15.78 9.73 -4.53
N ASP A 300 16.72 10.60 -4.17
CA ASP A 300 18.16 10.29 -4.18
C ASP A 300 18.55 9.41 -2.99
N MET A 301 19.10 8.23 -3.28
CA MET A 301 19.45 7.23 -2.28
C MET A 301 20.54 7.70 -1.32
N ASN A 302 21.57 8.38 -1.82
CA ASN A 302 22.70 8.82 -0.99
C ASN A 302 22.30 9.98 -0.07
N ALA A 303 21.50 10.91 -0.57
CA ALA A 303 20.91 11.99 0.21
C ALA A 303 19.98 11.44 1.30
N ALA A 304 19.15 10.44 0.98
CA ALA A 304 18.28 9.79 1.96
C ALA A 304 19.09 9.04 3.03
N ILE A 305 20.17 8.34 2.65
CA ILE A 305 21.10 7.69 3.60
C ILE A 305 21.76 8.74 4.50
N ALA A 306 22.23 9.87 3.94
CA ALA A 306 22.83 10.95 4.70
C ALA A 306 21.83 11.60 5.68
N ALA A 307 20.57 11.75 5.27
CA ALA A 307 19.49 12.21 6.14
C ALA A 307 19.24 11.23 7.29
N PHE A 308 19.20 9.92 7.02
CA PHE A 308 19.08 8.89 8.06
C PHE A 308 20.27 8.87 9.02
N ALA A 309 21.49 9.03 8.52
CA ALA A 309 22.68 9.12 9.38
C ALA A 309 22.56 10.30 10.37
N LYS A 310 22.05 11.45 9.90
CA LYS A 310 21.75 12.60 10.77
C LYS A 310 20.65 12.29 11.78
N LEU A 311 19.54 11.67 11.34
CA LEU A 311 18.42 11.26 12.23
C LEU A 311 18.89 10.35 13.37
N LEU A 312 19.69 9.34 13.04
CA LEU A 312 20.18 8.35 13.98
C LEU A 312 21.21 8.92 14.96
N SER A 313 22.01 9.90 14.52
CA SER A 313 23.03 10.56 15.34
C SER A 313 22.50 11.73 16.17
N ALA A 314 21.27 12.19 15.88
CA ALA A 314 20.68 13.33 16.57
C ALA A 314 20.35 13.00 18.04
N PRO A 315 20.46 13.98 18.95
CA PRO A 315 20.08 13.81 20.35
C PRO A 315 18.60 13.46 20.49
N GLU A 316 18.20 13.03 21.68
CA GLU A 316 16.78 12.82 21.99
C GLU A 316 15.99 14.11 21.79
N PRO A 317 14.77 14.02 21.25
CA PRO A 317 13.99 15.20 20.91
C PRO A 317 13.55 15.95 22.17
N SER A 318 13.57 17.28 22.10
CA SER A 318 13.10 18.16 23.17
C SER A 318 11.58 18.20 23.29
N ASP A 319 10.86 18.03 22.17
CA ASP A 319 9.41 17.97 22.10
C ASP A 319 8.94 16.70 21.38
N VAL A 320 8.49 15.72 22.16
CA VAL A 320 7.94 14.45 21.65
C VAL A 320 6.54 14.60 21.04
N ALA A 321 5.87 15.74 21.20
CA ALA A 321 4.57 16.00 20.58
C ALA A 321 4.69 16.32 19.09
N LEU A 322 5.89 16.69 18.60
CA LEU A 322 6.16 16.91 17.17
C LEU A 322 5.87 15.67 16.32
N GLY A 323 6.00 14.47 16.91
CA GLY A 323 5.72 13.19 16.26
C GLY A 323 4.23 12.83 16.17
N ASN A 324 3.32 13.61 16.75
CA ASN A 324 1.88 13.39 16.68
C ASN A 324 1.30 13.80 15.32
N VAL A 325 1.81 13.18 14.26
CA VAL A 325 1.49 13.50 12.87
C VAL A 325 1.05 12.22 12.16
N ILE A 326 0.06 12.36 11.28
CA ILE A 326 -0.38 11.26 10.43
C ILE A 326 0.52 11.18 9.18
N GLY A 327 1.34 10.14 9.14
CA GLY A 327 2.14 9.75 7.98
C GLY A 327 1.35 8.98 6.93
N LEU A 328 2.05 8.60 5.87
CA LEU A 328 1.51 7.82 4.76
C LEU A 328 2.50 6.72 4.38
N ASN A 329 1.99 5.49 4.25
CA ASN A 329 2.67 4.45 3.49
C ASN A 329 2.02 4.35 2.10
N PRO A 330 2.67 4.87 1.03
CA PRO A 330 2.13 4.80 -0.32
C PRO A 330 2.07 3.36 -0.85
N PHE A 331 2.77 2.42 -0.21
CA PHE A 331 2.94 1.04 -0.66
C PHE A 331 2.02 0.04 0.06
N HIS A 332 0.94 0.54 0.69
CA HIS A 332 -0.07 -0.32 1.30
C HIS A 332 -0.62 -1.33 0.28
N GLU A 333 -0.57 -2.62 0.62
CA GLU A 333 -0.96 -3.75 -0.25
C GLU A 333 -0.30 -3.79 -1.63
N TYR A 334 0.84 -3.11 -1.82
CA TYR A 334 1.51 -2.99 -3.11
C TYR A 334 1.70 -4.35 -3.80
N GLY A 335 2.16 -5.38 -3.06
CA GLY A 335 2.36 -6.72 -3.60
C GLY A 335 1.07 -7.38 -4.09
N ALA A 336 -0.03 -7.24 -3.34
CA ALA A 336 -1.32 -7.82 -3.71
C ALA A 336 -1.91 -7.14 -4.94
N TRP A 337 -1.87 -5.80 -5.02
CA TRP A 337 -2.31 -5.07 -6.20
C TRP A 337 -1.44 -5.34 -7.43
N ARG A 338 -0.13 -5.53 -7.25
CA ARG A 338 0.76 -5.94 -8.35
C ARG A 338 0.38 -7.33 -8.87
N LEU A 339 0.01 -8.27 -7.99
CA LEU A 339 -0.50 -9.58 -8.37
C LEU A 339 -1.83 -9.50 -9.14
N VAL A 340 -2.74 -8.60 -8.76
CA VAL A 340 -4.00 -8.35 -9.48
C VAL A 340 -3.71 -7.97 -10.94
N ILE A 341 -2.82 -7.00 -11.15
CA ILE A 341 -2.44 -6.51 -12.49
C ILE A 341 -1.74 -7.61 -13.29
N ALA A 342 -0.72 -8.25 -12.71
CA ALA A 342 0.03 -9.31 -13.36
C ALA A 342 -0.85 -10.52 -13.72
N SER A 343 -1.81 -10.89 -12.87
CA SER A 343 -2.76 -11.96 -13.16
C SER A 343 -3.64 -11.63 -14.37
N GLY A 344 -4.05 -10.37 -14.51
CA GLY A 344 -4.77 -9.88 -15.69
C GLY A 344 -3.94 -10.00 -16.97
N GLU A 345 -2.67 -9.61 -16.94
CA GLU A 345 -1.75 -9.74 -18.09
C GLU A 345 -1.52 -11.21 -18.49
N VAL A 346 -1.36 -12.09 -17.50
CA VAL A 346 -1.19 -13.53 -17.71
C VAL A 346 -2.47 -14.14 -18.30
N ALA A 347 -3.63 -13.74 -17.81
CA ALA A 347 -4.92 -14.20 -18.34
C ALA A 347 -5.13 -13.73 -19.79
N ALA A 348 -4.79 -12.47 -20.11
CA ALA A 348 -4.88 -11.94 -21.47
C ALA A 348 -4.00 -12.71 -22.48
N LYS A 349 -2.89 -13.31 -22.00
CA LYS A 349 -1.98 -14.14 -22.81
C LYS A 349 -2.28 -15.64 -22.73
N SER A 350 -3.41 -16.02 -22.13
CA SER A 350 -3.88 -17.41 -21.98
C SER A 350 -5.10 -17.68 -22.86
N PRO A 351 -4.94 -17.86 -24.19
CA PRO A 351 -6.07 -18.00 -25.13
C PRO A 351 -6.91 -19.27 -24.90
N ASN A 352 -6.34 -20.28 -24.24
CA ASN A 352 -6.96 -21.60 -24.05
C ASN A 352 -7.65 -21.75 -22.68
N GLY A 353 -8.12 -20.64 -22.12
CA GLY A 353 -8.80 -20.61 -20.82
C GLY A 353 -7.86 -20.64 -19.60
N LEU A 354 -8.48 -20.56 -18.41
CA LEU A 354 -7.84 -20.29 -17.13
C LEU A 354 -7.91 -21.47 -16.13
N ASP A 355 -8.34 -22.65 -16.57
CA ASP A 355 -8.40 -23.85 -15.72
C ASP A 355 -7.10 -24.66 -15.82
N TYR A 356 -6.25 -24.53 -14.80
CA TYR A 356 -4.98 -25.25 -14.70
C TYR A 356 -5.12 -26.77 -14.72
N ASN A 357 -6.08 -27.32 -13.99
CA ASN A 357 -6.21 -28.77 -13.88
C ASN A 357 -6.74 -29.37 -15.18
N ALA A 358 -7.72 -28.73 -15.81
CA ALA A 358 -8.24 -29.17 -17.11
C ALA A 358 -7.15 -29.12 -18.18
N ARG A 359 -6.30 -28.09 -18.20
CA ARG A 359 -5.22 -27.96 -19.17
C ARG A 359 -4.12 -29.00 -18.99
N LEU A 360 -3.73 -29.30 -17.75
CA LEU A 360 -2.80 -30.39 -17.49
C LEU A 360 -3.39 -31.75 -17.90
N ALA A 361 -4.66 -31.99 -17.61
CA ALA A 361 -5.34 -33.22 -18.01
C ALA A 361 -5.41 -33.38 -19.55
N ALA A 362 -5.69 -32.28 -20.27
CA ALA A 362 -5.68 -32.26 -21.74
C ALA A 362 -4.28 -32.54 -22.31
N THR A 363 -3.24 -31.98 -21.68
CA THR A 363 -1.84 -32.24 -22.05
C THR A 363 -1.51 -33.73 -21.84
N GLU A 364 -1.85 -34.30 -20.69
CA GLU A 364 -1.64 -35.73 -20.40
C GLU A 364 -2.38 -36.63 -21.41
N ALA A 365 -3.65 -36.31 -21.71
CA ALA A 365 -4.44 -37.05 -22.69
C ALA A 365 -3.80 -37.02 -24.08
N THR A 366 -3.26 -35.87 -24.49
CA THR A 366 -2.56 -35.71 -25.76
C THR A 366 -1.30 -36.59 -25.83
N LEU A 367 -0.47 -36.60 -24.77
CA LEU A 367 0.72 -37.45 -24.71
C LEU A 367 0.37 -38.95 -24.76
N ARG A 368 -0.70 -39.37 -24.08
CA ARG A 368 -1.19 -40.76 -24.10
C ARG A 368 -1.68 -41.16 -25.48
N GLU A 369 -2.37 -40.26 -26.18
CA GLU A 369 -2.82 -40.51 -27.54
C GLU A 369 -1.64 -40.60 -28.53
N GLN A 370 -0.64 -39.73 -28.40
CA GLN A 370 0.61 -39.82 -29.19
C GLN A 370 1.31 -41.18 -28.99
N HIS A 371 1.36 -41.69 -27.76
CA HIS A 371 1.89 -43.03 -27.48
C HIS A 371 1.06 -44.15 -28.10
N ARG A 372 -0.27 -44.09 -27.98
CA ARG A 372 -1.17 -45.06 -28.61
C ARG A 372 -0.96 -45.12 -30.13
N GLN A 373 -0.90 -43.95 -30.78
CA GLN A 373 -0.67 -43.85 -32.21
C GLN A 373 0.71 -44.39 -32.59
N TRP A 374 1.76 -43.99 -31.88
CA TRP A 374 3.12 -44.50 -32.12
C TRP A 374 3.17 -46.02 -32.01
N LYS A 375 2.55 -46.61 -30.98
CA LYS A 375 2.49 -48.07 -30.77
C LYS A 375 1.75 -48.80 -31.89
N GLY A 376 0.69 -48.19 -32.41
CA GLY A 376 -0.06 -48.73 -33.56
C GLY A 376 0.71 -48.70 -34.89
N HIS A 377 1.78 -47.90 -34.98
CA HIS A 377 2.67 -47.81 -36.15
C HIS A 377 4.00 -48.53 -35.94
N GLN A 378 4.18 -49.24 -34.83
CA GLN A 378 5.34 -50.10 -34.63
C GLN A 378 5.13 -51.44 -35.36
N PRO A 379 6.06 -51.85 -36.25
CA PRO A 379 5.97 -53.12 -36.96
C PRO A 379 6.13 -54.34 -36.06
#